data_AF-A0A9F5IQG9-F1
#
_entry.id   AF-A0A9F5IQG9-F1
#
_cell.length_a   1.000
_cell.length_b   1.000
_cell.length_c   1.000
_cell.angle_alpha   90.00
_cell.angle_beta   90.00
_cell.angle_gamma   90.00
#
_symmetry.space_group_name_H-M   'P 1'
#
loop_
_entity.id
_entity.type
_entity.pdbx_description
1 polymer ?
#
loop_
_entity_poly.entity_id
_entity_poly.type
_entity_poly.pdbx_seq_one_letter_code
_entity_poly.pdbx_strand_id
1 'polypeptide(L)'
;MSGRPICIADFERYAKKFLQKSVYDYYKSGADDQQTLAENVAAFSRLKLYPRMLKNVSTLDLSTCILGERISMPICVAATAMQCMAHTDGEIATARACRSVGTGMMLSSWSTTSIEDVAQAAPQTILWLQLYIYKDREVTKSLVRRAEKAGYKGIFVTVDTPYLGKRLDDVRNKFRLSPHLRMKNFETNDLAFSSEKGYGEDSGLSVYVAEAIDPSINWDDLKWLRGLTSLPIITKGILRADDAREAVKIGVDGILVSNHGARQLDGVPATGEEGVKEVLQVLKEEFKLAMALSGCPSVQAIDRTLVWRAQWEASKM
;
A
#
# COMPACT_ATOMS: atom_id res chain seq x y z
N MET A 1 28.18 -15.75 -21.06
CA MET A 1 27.84 -15.47 -19.65
C MET A 1 26.38 -15.87 -19.43
N SER A 2 26.03 -16.58 -18.36
CA SER A 2 24.65 -17.03 -18.14
C SER A 2 23.72 -15.81 -18.06
N GLY A 3 22.76 -15.69 -18.98
CA GLY A 3 21.83 -14.55 -19.04
C GLY A 3 20.77 -14.52 -17.93
N ARG A 4 20.98 -15.24 -16.83
CA ARG A 4 20.02 -15.39 -15.73
C ARG A 4 20.22 -14.25 -14.70
N PRO A 5 19.18 -13.47 -14.36
CA PRO A 5 19.22 -12.50 -13.27
C PRO A 5 19.55 -13.16 -11.92
N ILE A 6 20.42 -12.55 -11.11
CA ILE A 6 20.81 -13.05 -9.77
C ILE A 6 20.52 -12.05 -8.64
N CYS A 7 20.20 -10.79 -8.96
CA CYS A 7 19.70 -9.80 -8.01
C CYS A 7 18.57 -8.94 -8.62
N ILE A 8 17.87 -8.17 -7.79
CA ILE A 8 16.73 -7.33 -8.25
C ILE A 8 17.15 -6.33 -9.33
N ALA A 9 18.35 -5.74 -9.23
CA ALA A 9 18.86 -4.82 -10.24
C ALA A 9 19.06 -5.49 -11.62
N ASP A 10 19.34 -6.80 -11.66
CA ASP A 10 19.41 -7.55 -12.91
C ASP A 10 18.03 -7.69 -13.56
N PHE A 11 16.98 -7.93 -12.75
CA PHE A 11 15.60 -7.98 -13.23
C PHE A 11 15.16 -6.62 -13.78
N GLU A 12 15.51 -5.51 -13.14
CA GLU A 12 15.20 -4.17 -13.68
C GLU A 12 15.91 -3.91 -15.02
N ARG A 13 17.20 -4.25 -15.11
CA ARG A 13 17.98 -4.15 -16.36
C ARG A 13 17.42 -5.06 -17.45
N TYR A 14 16.93 -6.23 -17.08
CA TYR A 14 16.25 -7.14 -18.00
C TYR A 14 14.93 -6.53 -18.46
N ALA A 15 14.07 -6.08 -17.55
CA ALA A 15 12.78 -5.45 -17.86
C ALA A 15 12.93 -4.28 -18.84
N LYS A 16 13.93 -3.41 -18.66
CA LYS A 16 14.23 -2.30 -19.59
C LYS A 16 14.44 -2.74 -21.05
N LYS A 17 14.93 -3.96 -21.28
CA LYS A 17 15.16 -4.50 -22.63
C LYS A 17 13.89 -5.02 -23.30
N PHE A 18 12.90 -5.44 -22.52
CA PHE A 18 11.69 -6.11 -23.03
C PHE A 18 10.44 -5.24 -22.99
N LEU A 19 10.35 -4.32 -22.03
CA LEU A 19 9.23 -3.41 -21.92
C LEU A 19 9.33 -2.29 -22.96
N GLN A 20 8.18 -1.87 -23.48
CA GLN A 20 8.09 -0.63 -24.25
C GLN A 20 8.56 0.54 -23.38
N LYS A 21 9.23 1.52 -23.99
CA LYS A 21 9.80 2.67 -23.25
C LYS A 21 8.77 3.36 -22.34
N SER A 22 7.59 3.66 -22.85
CA SER A 22 6.52 4.32 -22.07
C SER A 22 6.07 3.49 -20.86
N VAL A 23 6.01 2.16 -21.01
CA VAL A 23 5.65 1.23 -19.93
C VAL A 23 6.79 1.12 -18.90
N TYR A 24 8.03 1.00 -19.36
CA TYR A 24 9.20 0.96 -18.47
C TYR A 24 9.30 2.26 -17.65
N ASP A 25 9.19 3.41 -18.31
CA ASP A 25 9.25 4.72 -17.66
C ASP A 25 8.09 4.88 -16.66
N TYR A 26 6.87 4.48 -17.03
CA TYR A 26 5.74 4.47 -16.09
C TYR A 26 6.05 3.73 -14.78
N TYR A 27 6.67 2.55 -14.86
CA TYR A 27 7.03 1.78 -13.66
C TYR A 27 8.24 2.34 -12.92
N LYS A 28 9.24 2.86 -13.65
CA LYS A 28 10.52 3.32 -13.07
C LYS A 28 10.40 4.69 -12.39
N SER A 29 9.64 5.61 -12.99
CA SER A 29 9.77 7.04 -12.67
C SER A 29 9.28 7.39 -11.27
N GLY A 30 9.97 8.35 -10.65
CA GLY A 30 9.50 9.10 -9.49
C GLY A 30 8.84 10.42 -9.91
N ALA A 31 8.42 11.21 -8.92
CA ALA A 31 7.93 12.58 -9.13
C ALA A 31 9.09 13.55 -9.42
N ASP A 32 8.82 14.55 -10.26
CA ASP A 32 9.67 15.71 -10.56
C ASP A 32 11.15 15.34 -10.84
N ASP A 33 12.07 15.80 -9.98
CA ASP A 33 13.52 15.59 -10.13
C ASP A 33 13.98 14.22 -9.60
N GLN A 34 13.06 13.45 -9.02
CA GLN A 34 13.27 12.10 -8.48
C GLN A 34 14.31 12.05 -7.36
N GLN A 35 14.40 13.13 -6.56
CA GLN A 35 15.30 13.23 -5.41
C GLN A 35 14.93 12.20 -4.34
N THR A 36 13.66 12.11 -3.96
CA THR A 36 13.15 11.12 -3.00
C THR A 36 13.33 9.70 -3.53
N LEU A 37 13.29 9.48 -4.85
CA LEU A 37 13.50 8.15 -5.44
C LEU A 37 14.95 7.68 -5.21
N ALA A 38 15.92 8.56 -5.46
CA ALA A 38 17.32 8.27 -5.17
C ALA A 38 17.56 8.12 -3.67
N GLU A 39 16.96 9.00 -2.87
CA GLU A 39 17.11 9.04 -1.42
C GLU A 39 16.53 7.79 -0.73
N ASN A 40 15.41 7.25 -1.24
CA ASN A 40 14.84 5.98 -0.77
C ASN A 40 15.83 4.82 -0.79
N VAL A 41 16.78 4.81 -1.73
CA VAL A 41 17.85 3.80 -1.81
C VAL A 41 19.07 4.23 -1.00
N ALA A 42 19.47 5.49 -1.11
CA ALA A 42 20.65 6.02 -0.43
C ALA A 42 20.56 5.93 1.11
N ALA A 43 19.35 6.11 1.66
CA ALA A 43 19.08 6.02 3.09
C ALA A 43 19.53 4.70 3.73
N PHE A 44 19.34 3.57 3.05
CA PHE A 44 19.79 2.28 3.54
C PHE A 44 21.31 2.16 3.62
N SER A 45 22.04 2.89 2.77
CA SER A 45 23.52 2.87 2.77
C SER A 45 24.12 3.61 3.98
N ARG A 46 23.36 4.51 4.61
CA ARG A 46 23.74 5.16 5.88
C ARG A 46 23.71 4.20 7.05
N LEU A 47 22.91 3.14 6.97
CA LEU A 47 22.80 2.11 8.00
C LEU A 47 23.91 1.08 7.82
N LYS A 48 24.70 0.86 8.87
CA LYS A 48 25.73 -0.17 8.91
C LYS A 48 25.31 -1.29 9.86
N LEU A 49 25.54 -2.53 9.44
CA LEU A 49 25.26 -3.70 10.27
C LEU A 49 26.39 -3.89 11.29
N TYR A 50 26.03 -4.13 12.55
CA TYR A 50 26.97 -4.51 13.60
C TYR A 50 26.71 -5.97 14.03
N PRO A 51 27.37 -6.94 13.39
CA PRO A 51 27.06 -8.36 13.58
C PRO A 51 27.38 -8.87 14.99
N ARG A 52 26.49 -9.70 15.55
CA ARG A 52 26.75 -10.45 16.78
C ARG A 52 27.42 -11.78 16.42
N MET A 53 28.67 -11.96 16.86
CA MET A 53 29.45 -13.17 16.59
C MET A 53 29.05 -14.32 17.51
N LEU A 54 29.39 -15.54 17.10
CA LEU A 54 29.21 -16.78 17.88
C LEU A 54 27.76 -17.06 18.31
N LYS A 55 26.78 -16.60 17.53
CA LYS A 55 25.37 -17.02 17.67
C LYS A 55 25.14 -18.27 16.83
N ASN A 56 24.51 -19.29 17.41
CA ASN A 56 24.09 -20.46 16.65
C ASN A 56 22.99 -20.05 15.65
N VAL A 57 23.29 -20.15 14.37
CA VAL A 57 22.40 -19.85 13.24
C VAL A 57 22.24 -21.06 12.31
N SER A 58 22.48 -22.29 12.83
CA SER A 58 22.32 -23.54 12.05
C SER A 58 20.88 -23.75 11.57
N THR A 59 19.92 -23.11 12.23
CA THR A 59 18.50 -23.10 11.88
C THR A 59 18.02 -21.67 11.87
N LEU A 60 17.43 -21.24 10.75
CA LEU A 60 16.84 -19.91 10.59
C LEU A 60 15.33 -20.05 10.43
N ASP A 61 14.57 -19.25 11.17
CA ASP A 61 13.13 -19.07 10.96
C ASP A 61 12.89 -17.64 10.48
N LEU A 62 12.36 -17.50 9.27
CA LEU A 62 12.00 -16.21 8.68
C LEU A 62 10.51 -15.90 8.88
N SER A 63 9.72 -16.86 9.37
CA SER A 63 8.27 -16.72 9.42
C SER A 63 7.82 -15.69 10.45
N THR A 64 6.70 -15.03 10.16
CA THR A 64 6.08 -14.05 11.05
C THR A 64 4.58 -13.97 10.77
N CYS A 65 3.87 -13.07 11.45
CA CYS A 65 2.47 -12.78 11.19
C CYS A 65 2.27 -11.32 10.76
N ILE A 66 1.42 -11.09 9.77
CA ILE A 66 0.94 -9.76 9.37
C ILE A 66 -0.59 -9.80 9.43
N LEU A 67 -1.18 -8.91 10.23
CA LEU A 67 -2.64 -8.80 10.42
C LEU A 67 -3.30 -10.12 10.84
N GLY A 68 -2.61 -10.90 11.68
CA GLY A 68 -3.07 -12.20 12.16
C GLY A 68 -2.82 -13.38 11.21
N GLU A 69 -2.36 -13.12 9.98
CA GLU A 69 -2.06 -14.16 8.99
C GLU A 69 -0.58 -14.54 9.02
N ARG A 70 -0.28 -15.84 9.07
CA ARG A 70 1.09 -16.34 9.07
C ARG A 70 1.69 -16.28 7.65
N ILE A 71 2.87 -15.70 7.53
CA ILE A 71 3.66 -15.62 6.30
C ILE A 71 5.03 -16.26 6.50
N SER A 72 5.64 -16.75 5.42
CA SER A 72 6.94 -17.44 5.42
C SER A 72 8.13 -16.51 5.67
N MET A 73 7.97 -15.22 5.37
CA MET A 73 8.99 -14.17 5.51
C MET A 73 8.32 -12.79 5.62
N PRO A 74 8.95 -11.78 6.27
CA PRO A 74 8.41 -10.42 6.43
C PRO A 74 8.52 -9.59 5.14
N ILE A 75 8.23 -10.19 3.99
CA ILE A 75 8.33 -9.58 2.67
C ILE A 75 7.06 -9.91 1.91
N CYS A 76 6.26 -8.89 1.58
CA CYS A 76 5.01 -9.03 0.83
C CYS A 76 5.06 -8.21 -0.46
N VAL A 77 4.18 -8.52 -1.41
CA VAL A 77 4.06 -7.73 -2.65
C VAL A 77 3.11 -6.56 -2.43
N ALA A 78 3.60 -5.34 -2.66
CA ALA A 78 2.81 -4.12 -2.54
C ALA A 78 1.96 -3.86 -3.79
N ALA A 79 0.90 -3.05 -3.62
CA ALA A 79 0.02 -2.64 -4.71
C ALA A 79 0.78 -1.84 -5.77
N THR A 80 0.76 -2.38 -6.99
CA THR A 80 1.24 -1.76 -8.22
C THR A 80 0.14 -1.90 -9.26
N ALA A 81 -0.26 -0.78 -9.85
CA ALA A 81 -1.37 -0.76 -10.81
C ALA A 81 -0.96 -1.36 -12.16
N MET A 82 -1.95 -1.87 -12.89
CA MET A 82 -1.84 -2.24 -14.31
C MET A 82 -0.71 -3.24 -14.62
N GLN A 83 -0.61 -4.36 -13.88
CA GLN A 83 0.50 -5.30 -14.02
C GLN A 83 0.51 -6.03 -15.38
N CYS A 84 -0.63 -6.09 -16.07
CA CYS A 84 -0.71 -6.68 -17.41
C CYS A 84 0.08 -5.91 -18.48
N MET A 85 0.54 -4.67 -18.21
CA MET A 85 1.48 -4.00 -19.12
C MET A 85 2.88 -4.60 -19.06
N ALA A 86 3.26 -5.22 -17.92
CA ALA A 86 4.56 -5.86 -17.77
C ALA A 86 4.60 -7.30 -18.31
N HIS A 87 3.51 -8.04 -18.12
CA HIS A 87 3.35 -9.41 -18.59
C HIS A 87 1.87 -9.76 -18.69
N THR A 88 1.45 -10.56 -19.68
CA THR A 88 0.02 -10.86 -19.93
C THR A 88 -0.72 -11.41 -18.71
N ASP A 89 -0.05 -12.24 -17.91
CA ASP A 89 -0.64 -12.83 -16.70
C ASP A 89 -0.76 -11.85 -15.51
N GLY A 90 -0.08 -10.70 -15.56
CA GLY A 90 -0.18 -9.60 -14.61
C GLY A 90 -0.38 -10.01 -13.15
N GLU A 91 -1.48 -9.54 -12.56
CA GLU A 91 -1.82 -9.78 -11.15
C GLU A 91 -2.03 -11.25 -10.81
N ILE A 92 -2.45 -12.09 -11.77
CA ILE A 92 -2.61 -13.54 -11.55
C ILE A 92 -1.25 -14.19 -11.33
N ALA A 93 -0.24 -13.85 -12.14
CA ALA A 93 1.12 -14.38 -11.96
C ALA A 93 1.68 -13.97 -10.59
N THR A 94 1.49 -12.72 -10.20
CA THR A 94 1.91 -12.20 -8.89
C THR A 94 1.24 -12.94 -7.74
N ALA A 95 -0.08 -13.13 -7.78
CA ALA A 95 -0.81 -13.82 -6.71
C ALA A 95 -0.38 -15.29 -6.57
N ARG A 96 -0.20 -15.99 -7.70
CA ARG A 96 0.32 -17.38 -7.71
C ARG A 96 1.75 -17.47 -7.18
N ALA A 97 2.60 -16.50 -7.51
CA ALA A 97 3.95 -16.44 -6.98
C ALA A 97 3.93 -16.24 -5.46
N CYS A 98 3.14 -15.28 -4.95
CA CYS A 98 2.98 -15.05 -3.51
C CYS A 98 2.51 -16.31 -2.77
N ARG A 99 1.54 -17.04 -3.33
CA ARG A 99 1.10 -18.34 -2.80
C ARG A 99 2.26 -19.33 -2.71
N SER A 100 3.01 -19.50 -3.80
CA SER A 100 4.07 -20.51 -3.90
C SER A 100 5.19 -20.30 -2.87
N VAL A 101 5.46 -19.04 -2.51
CA VAL A 101 6.49 -18.69 -1.52
C VAL A 101 5.91 -18.44 -0.13
N GLY A 102 4.59 -18.52 0.06
CA GLY A 102 3.93 -18.37 1.36
C GLY A 102 3.88 -16.93 1.88
N THR A 103 3.74 -15.93 1.01
CA THR A 103 3.57 -14.52 1.40
C THR A 103 2.27 -13.91 0.85
N GLY A 104 1.95 -12.69 1.27
CA GLY A 104 0.76 -11.98 0.83
C GLY A 104 0.98 -11.03 -0.34
N MET A 105 -0.12 -10.72 -1.04
CA MET A 105 -0.19 -9.74 -2.12
C MET A 105 -1.24 -8.68 -1.81
N MET A 106 -0.83 -7.42 -1.92
CA MET A 106 -1.74 -6.28 -1.90
C MET A 106 -2.15 -5.93 -3.33
N LEU A 107 -3.40 -6.16 -3.70
CA LEU A 107 -3.96 -5.84 -5.01
C LEU A 107 -4.26 -4.33 -5.11
N SER A 108 -3.92 -3.70 -6.23
CA SER A 108 -4.28 -2.30 -6.50
C SER A 108 -5.76 -2.16 -6.87
N SER A 109 -6.42 -1.08 -6.43
CA SER A 109 -7.73 -0.68 -6.98
C SER A 109 -7.71 -0.51 -8.51
N TRP A 110 -6.58 -0.12 -9.09
CA TRP A 110 -6.38 0.05 -10.54
C TRP A 110 -5.69 -1.16 -11.19
N SER A 111 -6.02 -2.36 -10.74
CA SER A 111 -5.52 -3.60 -11.33
C SER A 111 -6.15 -3.88 -12.70
N THR A 112 -5.36 -4.51 -13.58
CA THR A 112 -5.80 -5.04 -14.88
C THR A 112 -6.49 -6.40 -14.79
N THR A 113 -6.65 -6.90 -13.57
CA THR A 113 -7.37 -8.12 -13.20
C THR A 113 -8.32 -7.80 -12.05
N SER A 114 -9.56 -8.32 -12.07
CA SER A 114 -10.56 -7.96 -11.04
C SER A 114 -10.22 -8.57 -9.67
N ILE A 115 -10.78 -7.99 -8.61
CA ILE A 115 -10.74 -8.51 -7.23
C ILE A 115 -11.07 -10.02 -7.21
N GLU A 116 -12.15 -10.40 -7.88
CA GLU A 116 -12.66 -11.77 -7.93
C GLU A 116 -11.74 -12.72 -8.71
N ASP A 117 -11.29 -12.29 -9.89
CA ASP A 117 -10.43 -13.11 -10.76
C ASP A 117 -9.10 -13.42 -10.06
N VAL A 118 -8.51 -12.45 -9.34
CA VAL A 118 -7.26 -12.66 -8.57
C VAL A 118 -7.49 -13.67 -7.44
N ALA A 119 -8.57 -13.53 -6.68
CA ALA A 119 -8.90 -14.46 -5.60
C ALA A 119 -9.17 -15.88 -6.11
N GLN A 120 -9.87 -16.01 -7.24
CA GLN A 120 -10.16 -17.30 -7.86
C GLN A 120 -8.90 -17.95 -8.45
N ALA A 121 -8.01 -17.18 -9.07
CA ALA A 121 -6.84 -17.72 -9.76
C ALA A 121 -5.72 -18.18 -8.81
N ALA A 122 -5.72 -17.71 -7.56
CA ALA A 122 -4.75 -18.06 -6.52
C ALA A 122 -5.46 -18.27 -5.17
N PRO A 123 -6.29 -19.31 -5.03
CA PRO A 123 -7.04 -19.57 -3.79
C PRO A 123 -6.07 -19.81 -2.63
N GLN A 124 -6.47 -19.41 -1.41
CA GLN A 124 -5.68 -19.49 -0.17
C GLN A 124 -4.48 -18.53 -0.10
N THR A 125 -4.21 -17.74 -1.14
CA THR A 125 -3.24 -16.64 -1.05
C THR A 125 -3.75 -15.61 -0.06
N ILE A 126 -2.87 -15.07 0.78
CA ILE A 126 -3.20 -13.93 1.63
C ILE A 126 -3.30 -12.70 0.72
N LEU A 127 -4.52 -12.21 0.50
CA LEU A 127 -4.80 -11.09 -0.38
C LEU A 127 -5.30 -9.91 0.44
N TRP A 128 -4.75 -8.72 0.18
CA TRP A 128 -5.24 -7.45 0.71
C TRP A 128 -5.63 -6.53 -0.44
N LEU A 129 -6.63 -5.67 -0.22
CA LEU A 129 -7.02 -4.69 -1.23
C LEU A 129 -6.43 -3.33 -0.85
N GLN A 130 -5.63 -2.74 -1.73
CA GLN A 130 -5.34 -1.31 -1.67
C GLN A 130 -6.54 -0.54 -2.20
N LEU A 131 -7.04 0.39 -1.38
CA LEU A 131 -8.21 1.21 -1.67
C LEU A 131 -7.85 2.69 -1.79
N TYR A 132 -8.41 3.34 -2.82
CA TYR A 132 -8.62 4.78 -2.84
C TYR A 132 -10.07 5.11 -2.46
N ILE A 133 -10.28 6.26 -1.83
CA ILE A 133 -11.63 6.80 -1.61
C ILE A 133 -11.99 7.66 -2.82
N TYR A 134 -13.00 7.21 -3.57
CA TYR A 134 -13.49 7.86 -4.78
C TYR A 134 -14.56 8.90 -4.43
N LYS A 135 -14.69 9.95 -5.25
CA LYS A 135 -15.76 10.96 -5.09
C LYS A 135 -17.13 10.31 -5.00
N ASP A 136 -17.37 9.33 -5.89
CA ASP A 136 -18.50 8.43 -5.74
C ASP A 136 -18.21 7.40 -4.62
N ARG A 137 -18.81 7.63 -3.45
CA ARG A 137 -18.67 6.74 -2.30
C ARG A 137 -19.29 5.37 -2.55
N GLU A 138 -20.23 5.19 -3.48
CA GLU A 138 -20.78 3.88 -3.82
C GLU A 138 -19.77 3.00 -4.55
N VAL A 139 -18.90 3.58 -5.39
CA VAL A 139 -17.76 2.86 -5.99
C VAL A 139 -16.84 2.33 -4.89
N THR A 140 -16.49 3.19 -3.93
CA THR A 140 -15.64 2.82 -2.78
C THR A 140 -16.29 1.70 -1.95
N LYS A 141 -17.60 1.82 -1.67
CA LYS A 141 -18.37 0.78 -0.96
C LYS A 141 -18.37 -0.55 -1.70
N SER A 142 -18.59 -0.51 -3.01
CA SER A 142 -18.62 -1.69 -3.87
C SER A 142 -17.29 -2.45 -3.82
N LEU A 143 -16.15 -1.74 -3.95
CA LEU A 143 -14.82 -2.35 -3.88
C LEU A 143 -14.57 -3.05 -2.54
N VAL A 144 -14.94 -2.41 -1.43
CA VAL A 144 -14.79 -2.98 -0.08
C VAL A 144 -15.64 -4.24 0.07
N ARG A 145 -16.92 -4.19 -0.32
CA ARG A 145 -17.83 -5.34 -0.24
C ARG A 145 -17.40 -6.51 -1.11
N ARG A 146 -16.87 -6.22 -2.31
CA ARG A 146 -16.33 -7.23 -3.22
C ARG A 146 -15.09 -7.91 -2.64
N ALA A 147 -14.17 -7.13 -2.05
CA ALA A 147 -13.00 -7.67 -1.36
C ALA A 147 -13.39 -8.56 -0.17
N GLU A 148 -14.32 -8.12 0.68
CA GLU A 148 -14.88 -8.93 1.77
C GLU A 148 -15.45 -10.25 1.27
N LYS A 149 -16.32 -10.19 0.26
CA LYS A 149 -16.96 -11.37 -0.33
C LYS A 149 -15.96 -12.33 -0.98
N ALA A 150 -14.90 -11.81 -1.59
CA ALA A 150 -13.84 -12.59 -2.22
C ALA A 150 -12.80 -13.14 -1.21
N GLY A 151 -12.95 -12.85 0.09
CA GLY A 151 -12.10 -13.40 1.15
C GLY A 151 -10.77 -12.67 1.35
N TYR A 152 -10.68 -11.41 0.90
CA TYR A 152 -9.52 -10.56 1.19
C TYR A 152 -9.42 -10.31 2.70
N LYS A 153 -8.19 -10.13 3.18
CA LYS A 153 -7.82 -10.14 4.60
C LYS A 153 -7.61 -8.75 5.21
N GLY A 154 -7.81 -7.69 4.44
CA GLY A 154 -7.56 -6.33 4.89
C GLY A 154 -7.66 -5.29 3.78
N ILE A 155 -7.91 -4.05 4.19
CA ILE A 155 -8.01 -2.87 3.34
C ILE A 155 -6.84 -1.94 3.66
N PHE A 156 -6.04 -1.63 2.65
CA PHE A 156 -4.97 -0.64 2.74
C PHE A 156 -5.43 0.65 2.09
N VAL A 157 -5.96 1.58 2.89
CA VAL A 157 -6.43 2.88 2.39
C VAL A 157 -5.23 3.77 2.09
N THR A 158 -5.08 4.18 0.83
CA THR A 158 -3.99 5.06 0.40
C THR A 158 -4.41 6.51 0.58
N VAL A 159 -3.69 7.26 1.43
CA VAL A 159 -4.02 8.65 1.81
C VAL A 159 -3.08 9.70 1.23
N ASP A 160 -2.04 9.27 0.50
CA ASP A 160 -0.99 10.13 -0.06
C ASP A 160 -1.25 10.59 -1.52
N THR A 161 -2.44 10.32 -2.07
CA THR A 161 -2.78 10.59 -3.49
C THR A 161 -4.11 11.36 -3.65
N PRO A 162 -4.29 12.55 -3.04
CA PRO A 162 -5.47 13.39 -3.34
C PRO A 162 -5.44 13.90 -4.79
N TYR A 163 -4.24 14.12 -5.31
CA TYR A 163 -3.92 14.29 -6.73
C TYR A 163 -2.72 13.41 -7.05
N LEU A 164 -2.48 13.18 -8.34
CA LEU A 164 -1.36 12.38 -8.77
C LEU A 164 -0.08 13.21 -8.86
N GLY A 165 1.00 12.71 -8.27
CA GLY A 165 2.33 13.29 -8.42
C GLY A 165 2.78 13.42 -9.86
N LYS A 166 3.57 14.47 -10.14
CA LYS A 166 4.00 14.83 -11.49
C LYS A 166 5.19 13.98 -11.93
N ARG A 167 4.93 12.90 -12.64
CA ARG A 167 5.98 12.03 -13.21
C ARG A 167 6.33 12.50 -14.62
N LEU A 168 7.48 13.16 -14.76
CA LEU A 168 7.84 13.87 -16.00
C LEU A 168 7.91 12.95 -17.22
N ASP A 169 8.33 11.69 -17.06
CA ASP A 169 8.37 10.76 -18.19
C ASP A 169 6.98 10.30 -18.63
N ASP A 170 6.00 10.20 -17.73
CA ASP A 170 4.61 9.95 -18.12
C ASP A 170 4.08 11.08 -19.01
N VAL A 171 4.40 12.34 -18.66
CA VAL A 171 4.02 13.52 -19.44
C VAL A 171 4.70 13.52 -20.80
N ARG A 172 6.03 13.33 -20.84
CA ARG A 172 6.82 13.29 -22.09
C ARG A 172 6.35 12.19 -23.03
N ASN A 173 6.02 11.02 -22.48
CA ASN A 173 5.55 9.88 -23.24
C ASN A 173 4.03 9.93 -23.54
N LYS A 174 3.31 10.96 -23.06
CA LYS A 174 1.84 11.06 -23.10
C LYS A 174 1.19 9.75 -22.66
N PHE A 175 1.62 9.24 -21.51
CA PHE A 175 1.31 7.89 -21.05
C PHE A 175 -0.22 7.64 -21.01
N ARG A 176 -0.61 6.50 -21.59
CA ARG A 176 -1.97 5.97 -21.59
C ARG A 176 -1.91 4.46 -21.44
N LEU A 177 -2.94 3.88 -20.83
CA LEU A 177 -3.10 2.44 -20.80
C LEU A 177 -3.34 1.92 -22.23
N SER A 178 -2.73 0.78 -22.55
CA SER A 178 -2.89 0.15 -23.86
C SER A 178 -4.37 -0.17 -24.15
N PRO A 179 -4.88 0.00 -25.39
CA PRO A 179 -6.32 -0.15 -25.70
C PRO A 179 -6.92 -1.52 -25.38
N HIS A 180 -6.11 -2.58 -25.36
CA HIS A 180 -6.56 -3.93 -25.00
C HIS A 180 -6.60 -4.19 -23.48
N LEU A 181 -6.17 -3.23 -22.67
CA LEU A 181 -6.17 -3.28 -21.21
C LEU A 181 -7.15 -2.27 -20.64
N ARG A 182 -7.70 -2.59 -19.47
CA ARG A 182 -8.56 -1.69 -18.69
C ARG A 182 -8.40 -2.00 -17.20
N MET A 183 -8.75 -1.04 -16.34
CA MET A 183 -8.85 -1.28 -14.91
C MET A 183 -10.11 -2.13 -14.63
N LYS A 184 -9.92 -3.41 -14.31
CA LYS A 184 -11.02 -4.40 -14.28
C LYS A 184 -11.92 -4.32 -13.05
N ASN A 185 -11.64 -3.45 -12.10
CA ASN A 185 -12.49 -3.26 -10.94
C ASN A 185 -13.66 -2.29 -11.19
N PHE A 186 -13.69 -1.61 -12.33
CA PHE A 186 -14.71 -0.61 -12.66
C PHE A 186 -15.51 -1.04 -13.90
N GLU A 187 -16.82 -0.80 -13.85
CA GLU A 187 -17.76 -1.21 -14.90
C GLU A 187 -17.83 -0.19 -16.04
N THR A 188 -17.70 1.11 -15.74
CA THR A 188 -17.82 2.18 -16.73
C THR A 188 -16.49 2.50 -17.39
N ASN A 189 -16.50 2.80 -18.69
CA ASN A 189 -15.28 3.13 -19.46
C ASN A 189 -14.51 4.33 -18.90
N ASP A 190 -15.22 5.31 -18.32
CA ASP A 190 -14.63 6.48 -17.67
C ASP A 190 -13.79 6.09 -16.45
N LEU A 191 -14.33 5.22 -15.59
CA LEU A 191 -13.64 4.75 -14.39
C LEU A 191 -12.64 3.61 -14.68
N ALA A 192 -12.77 2.94 -15.82
CA ALA A 192 -11.89 1.85 -16.24
C ALA A 192 -10.59 2.33 -16.92
N PHE A 193 -10.39 3.64 -17.07
CA PHE A 193 -9.23 4.25 -17.72
C PHE A 193 -9.00 3.70 -19.14
N SER A 194 -10.06 3.73 -19.96
CA SER A 194 -10.01 3.31 -21.37
C SER A 194 -9.25 4.34 -22.23
N SER A 195 -8.42 3.86 -23.16
CA SER A 195 -7.68 4.69 -24.11
C SER A 195 -8.56 5.50 -25.07
N GLU A 196 -9.87 5.21 -25.13
CA GLU A 196 -10.84 5.89 -26.00
C GLU A 196 -11.14 7.33 -25.55
N LYS A 197 -10.89 7.67 -24.27
CA LYS A 197 -11.11 9.01 -23.74
C LYS A 197 -9.92 9.93 -24.08
N GLY A 198 -10.20 11.15 -24.53
CA GLY A 198 -9.18 12.15 -24.82
C GLY A 198 -8.62 12.79 -23.55
N TYR A 199 -7.44 12.37 -23.11
CA TYR A 199 -6.80 12.90 -21.90
C TYR A 199 -5.93 14.15 -22.11
N GLY A 200 -6.06 14.84 -23.26
CA GLY A 200 -5.27 16.03 -23.58
C GLY A 200 -3.77 15.77 -23.77
N GLU A 201 -2.96 16.80 -23.46
CA GLU A 201 -1.49 16.82 -23.59
C GLU A 201 -0.75 16.34 -22.33
N ASP A 202 -1.47 16.10 -21.22
CA ASP A 202 -0.90 15.63 -19.95
C ASP A 202 -0.87 14.09 -19.87
N SER A 203 -0.32 13.54 -18.80
CA SER A 203 -0.45 12.11 -18.48
C SER A 203 -1.91 11.75 -18.28
N GLY A 204 -2.40 10.71 -18.98
CA GLY A 204 -3.79 10.29 -18.85
C GLY A 204 -4.15 9.90 -17.42
N LEU A 205 -3.19 9.34 -16.68
CA LEU A 205 -3.41 8.95 -15.30
C LEU A 205 -3.67 10.16 -14.39
N SER A 206 -3.02 11.30 -14.66
CA SER A 206 -3.24 12.54 -13.88
C SER A 206 -4.68 13.04 -14.04
N VAL A 207 -5.19 13.04 -15.27
CA VAL A 207 -6.57 13.43 -15.57
C VAL A 207 -7.56 12.47 -14.89
N TYR A 208 -7.33 11.15 -15.00
CA TYR A 208 -8.16 10.15 -14.34
C TYR A 208 -8.26 10.38 -12.82
N VAL A 209 -7.12 10.61 -12.16
CA VAL A 209 -7.09 10.83 -10.70
C VAL A 209 -7.86 12.08 -10.32
N ALA A 210 -7.66 13.18 -11.04
CA ALA A 210 -8.38 14.43 -10.79
C ALA A 210 -9.90 14.29 -10.96
N GLU A 211 -10.35 13.42 -11.87
CA GLU A 211 -11.78 13.14 -12.09
C GLU A 211 -12.35 12.22 -11.00
N ALA A 212 -11.67 11.11 -10.67
CA ALA A 212 -12.24 10.00 -9.91
C ALA A 212 -11.94 10.02 -8.39
N ILE A 213 -10.73 10.40 -7.99
CA ILE A 213 -10.31 10.37 -6.57
C ILE A 213 -10.83 11.61 -5.85
N ASP A 214 -11.23 11.45 -4.59
CA ASP A 214 -11.73 12.56 -3.79
C ASP A 214 -10.57 13.29 -3.07
N PRO A 215 -10.24 14.54 -3.44
CA PRO A 215 -9.19 15.29 -2.77
C PRO A 215 -9.65 15.90 -1.43
N SER A 216 -10.94 15.82 -1.08
CA SER A 216 -11.51 16.40 0.15
C SER A 216 -11.50 15.44 1.35
N ILE A 217 -10.96 14.23 1.17
CA ILE A 217 -10.91 13.22 2.22
C ILE A 217 -10.20 13.74 3.47
N ASN A 218 -10.73 13.38 4.61
CA ASN A 218 -10.18 13.72 5.91
C ASN A 218 -10.37 12.54 6.89
N TRP A 219 -10.04 12.77 8.16
CA TRP A 219 -10.11 11.75 9.20
C TRP A 219 -11.52 11.19 9.44
N ASP A 220 -12.58 11.95 9.17
CA ASP A 220 -13.96 11.45 9.27
C ASP A 220 -14.30 10.45 8.15
N ASP A 221 -13.66 10.55 6.98
CA ASP A 221 -13.79 9.53 5.93
C ASP A 221 -13.16 8.20 6.35
N LEU A 222 -12.09 8.23 7.14
CA LEU A 222 -11.52 7.00 7.72
C LEU A 222 -12.46 6.39 8.78
N LYS A 223 -13.15 7.22 9.58
CA LYS A 223 -14.21 6.74 10.50
C LYS A 223 -15.37 6.13 9.74
N TRP A 224 -15.79 6.77 8.64
CA TRP A 224 -16.81 6.23 7.74
C TRP A 224 -16.38 4.88 7.16
N LEU A 225 -15.15 4.76 6.67
CA LEU A 225 -14.61 3.49 6.15
C LEU A 225 -14.55 2.41 7.23
N ARG A 226 -14.16 2.77 8.46
CA ARG A 226 -14.18 1.87 9.62
C ARG A 226 -15.58 1.33 9.93
N GLY A 227 -16.61 2.16 9.77
CA GLY A 227 -18.01 1.75 9.91
C GLY A 227 -18.54 0.88 8.75
N LEU A 228 -17.84 0.83 7.62
CA LEU A 228 -18.26 0.09 6.43
C LEU A 228 -17.85 -1.39 6.47
N THR A 229 -16.67 -1.71 7.01
CA THR A 229 -16.07 -3.06 6.96
C THR A 229 -15.60 -3.53 8.32
N SER A 230 -15.57 -4.84 8.54
CA SER A 230 -14.89 -5.48 9.68
C SER A 230 -13.48 -5.96 9.37
N LEU A 231 -13.03 -5.86 8.11
CA LEU A 231 -11.66 -6.19 7.75
C LEU A 231 -10.67 -5.25 8.44
N PRO A 232 -9.45 -5.71 8.73
CA PRO A 232 -8.38 -4.84 9.17
C PRO A 232 -8.17 -3.66 8.21
N ILE A 233 -8.10 -2.43 8.72
CA ILE A 233 -7.82 -1.22 7.94
C ILE A 233 -6.40 -0.75 8.23
N ILE A 234 -5.63 -0.51 7.19
CA ILE A 234 -4.24 -0.06 7.26
C ILE A 234 -4.13 1.25 6.50
N THR A 235 -3.63 2.28 7.17
CA THR A 235 -3.41 3.58 6.52
C THR A 235 -2.06 3.58 5.82
N LYS A 236 -2.07 3.63 4.49
CA LYS A 236 -0.87 3.66 3.64
C LYS A 236 -0.59 5.09 3.17
N GLY A 237 0.65 5.54 3.33
CA GLY A 237 1.09 6.86 2.88
C GLY A 237 1.44 7.83 4.00
N ILE A 238 1.41 7.35 5.24
CA ILE A 238 1.77 8.14 6.42
C ILE A 238 3.29 8.31 6.46
N LEU A 239 3.74 9.55 6.61
CA LEU A 239 5.15 9.90 6.78
C LEU A 239 5.44 10.59 8.11
N ARG A 240 4.40 11.11 8.79
CA ARG A 240 4.53 11.83 10.04
C ARG A 240 3.98 11.04 11.21
N ALA A 241 4.57 11.25 12.37
CA ALA A 241 4.19 10.54 13.58
C ALA A 241 2.87 11.02 14.20
N ASP A 242 2.52 12.30 14.04
CA ASP A 242 1.24 12.85 14.48
C ASP A 242 0.07 12.30 13.64
N ASP A 243 0.23 12.18 12.33
CA ASP A 243 -0.76 11.51 11.46
C ASP A 243 -0.90 10.02 11.82
N ALA A 244 0.21 9.35 12.15
CA ALA A 244 0.19 7.98 12.64
C ALA A 244 -0.64 7.85 13.94
N ARG A 245 -0.48 8.78 14.87
CA ARG A 245 -1.29 8.84 16.10
C ARG A 245 -2.76 9.03 15.80
N GLU A 246 -3.10 9.95 14.90
CA GLU A 246 -4.50 10.22 14.56
C GLU A 246 -5.17 9.00 13.91
N ALA A 247 -4.44 8.30 13.03
CA ALA A 247 -4.89 7.05 12.45
C ALA A 247 -5.19 5.98 13.53
N VAL A 248 -4.31 5.85 14.53
CA VAL A 248 -4.52 4.93 15.68
C VAL A 248 -5.75 5.31 16.51
N LYS A 249 -5.97 6.61 16.78
CA LYS A 249 -7.17 7.06 17.53
C LYS A 249 -8.48 6.71 16.83
N ILE A 250 -8.48 6.69 15.50
CA ILE A 250 -9.64 6.30 14.68
C ILE A 250 -9.90 4.79 14.71
N GLY A 251 -8.94 4.00 15.21
CA GLY A 251 -9.07 2.55 15.33
C GLY A 251 -8.71 1.81 14.04
N VAL A 252 -7.73 2.32 13.29
CA VAL A 252 -7.09 1.52 12.23
C VAL A 252 -6.19 0.44 12.84
N ASP A 253 -6.04 -0.66 12.13
CA ASP A 253 -5.35 -1.88 12.59
C ASP A 253 -3.84 -1.87 12.27
N GLY A 254 -3.39 -0.89 11.49
CA GLY A 254 -1.98 -0.74 11.16
C GLY A 254 -1.66 0.50 10.33
N ILE A 255 -0.36 0.75 10.16
CA ILE A 255 0.17 1.87 9.38
C ILE A 255 1.22 1.32 8.42
N LEU A 256 1.12 1.72 7.15
CA LEU A 256 2.16 1.48 6.15
C LEU A 256 2.86 2.80 5.83
N VAL A 257 4.04 2.97 6.44
CA VAL A 257 4.94 4.11 6.19
C VAL A 257 5.37 4.07 4.74
N SER A 258 4.98 5.09 3.96
CA SER A 258 5.09 5.08 2.50
C SER A 258 5.15 6.49 1.95
N ASN A 259 6.10 6.78 1.06
CA ASN A 259 6.11 7.94 0.17
C ASN A 259 5.69 7.55 -1.26
N HIS A 260 4.90 6.48 -1.37
CA HIS A 260 4.38 5.93 -2.62
C HIS A 260 5.48 5.49 -3.60
N GLY A 261 6.63 5.06 -3.10
CA GLY A 261 7.79 4.75 -3.93
C GLY A 261 8.35 6.00 -4.63
N ALA A 262 8.30 7.16 -3.95
CA ALA A 262 8.72 8.47 -4.45
C ALA A 262 7.95 8.98 -5.68
N ARG A 263 6.66 8.61 -5.82
CA ARG A 263 5.85 8.92 -7.02
C ARG A 263 4.83 10.05 -6.83
N GLN A 264 4.72 10.59 -5.61
CA GLN A 264 3.73 11.62 -5.25
C GLN A 264 4.40 12.99 -5.07
N LEU A 265 5.01 13.23 -3.92
CA LEU A 265 5.71 14.48 -3.61
C LEU A 265 7.23 14.21 -3.58
N ASP A 266 7.98 14.90 -4.45
CA ASP A 266 9.44 14.87 -4.41
C ASP A 266 9.97 15.81 -3.32
N GLY A 267 11.10 15.45 -2.70
CA GLY A 267 11.68 16.18 -1.56
C GLY A 267 11.18 15.73 -0.17
N VAL A 268 10.31 14.71 -0.10
CA VAL A 268 9.96 14.07 1.19
C VAL A 268 11.06 13.11 1.66
N PRO A 269 11.15 12.83 2.97
CA PRO A 269 12.12 11.89 3.51
C PRO A 269 11.96 10.47 2.95
N ALA A 270 13.04 9.69 3.02
CA ALA A 270 12.98 8.25 2.78
C ALA A 270 12.17 7.54 3.88
N THR A 271 11.43 6.51 3.50
CA THR A 271 10.62 5.68 4.43
C THR A 271 11.46 4.69 5.24
N GLY A 272 12.80 4.80 5.19
CA GLY A 272 13.73 3.98 5.94
C GLY A 272 13.76 4.32 7.43
N GLU A 273 14.92 4.12 8.07
CA GLU A 273 15.04 4.24 9.53
C GLU A 273 14.60 5.61 10.06
N GLU A 274 14.87 6.72 9.37
CA GLU A 274 14.50 8.07 9.83
C GLU A 274 12.97 8.27 9.91
N GLY A 275 12.24 7.96 8.82
CA GLY A 275 10.77 8.04 8.82
C GLY A 275 10.11 7.07 9.79
N VAL A 276 10.65 5.85 9.92
CA VAL A 276 10.13 4.86 10.88
C VAL A 276 10.50 5.23 12.33
N LYS A 277 11.69 5.76 12.59
CA LYS A 277 12.14 6.20 13.93
C LYS A 277 11.24 7.29 14.47
N GLU A 278 10.90 8.29 13.66
CA GLU A 278 10.05 9.39 14.11
C GLU A 278 8.68 8.87 14.56
N VAL A 279 8.06 8.03 13.72
CA VAL A 279 6.77 7.37 14.03
C VAL A 279 6.87 6.52 15.29
N LEU A 280 7.90 5.67 15.41
CA LEU A 280 8.07 4.78 16.56
C LEU A 280 8.41 5.53 17.86
N GLN A 281 9.21 6.60 17.80
CA GLN A 281 9.62 7.37 18.98
C GLN A 281 8.41 8.05 19.62
N VAL A 282 7.56 8.66 18.80
CA VAL A 282 6.36 9.35 19.24
C VAL A 282 5.32 8.38 19.82
N LEU A 283 5.11 7.22 19.20
CA LEU A 283 4.26 6.15 19.75
C LEU A 283 4.81 5.62 21.07
N LYS A 284 6.14 5.44 21.18
CA LYS A 284 6.80 4.98 22.39
C LYS A 284 6.63 5.98 23.54
N GLU A 285 6.78 7.27 23.29
CA GLU A 285 6.61 8.29 24.32
C GLU A 285 5.18 8.39 24.80
N GLU A 286 4.21 8.28 23.90
CA GLU A 286 2.78 8.28 24.25
C GLU A 286 2.40 7.04 25.04
N PHE A 287 2.83 5.86 24.59
CA PHE A 287 2.58 4.60 25.29
C PHE A 287 3.20 4.64 26.68
N LYS A 288 4.43 5.16 26.81
CA LYS A 288 5.08 5.39 28.11
C LYS A 288 4.29 6.35 28.99
N LEU A 289 3.76 7.44 28.43
CA LEU A 289 2.93 8.39 29.17
C LEU A 289 1.59 7.78 29.61
N ALA A 290 0.89 7.07 28.72
CA ALA A 290 -0.36 6.39 29.03
C ALA A 290 -0.17 5.32 30.11
N MET A 291 0.91 4.53 30.04
CA MET A 291 1.30 3.59 31.09
C MET A 291 1.55 4.29 32.42
N ALA A 292 2.30 5.41 32.42
CA ALA A 292 2.56 6.18 33.63
C ALA A 292 1.28 6.76 34.26
N LEU A 293 0.40 7.36 33.45
CA LEU A 293 -0.84 8.00 33.91
C LEU A 293 -1.91 6.99 34.35
N SER A 294 -1.93 5.80 33.76
CA SER A 294 -2.83 4.70 34.17
C SER A 294 -2.29 3.88 35.34
N GLY A 295 -1.12 4.21 35.88
CA GLY A 295 -0.47 3.43 36.93
C GLY A 295 -0.07 2.02 36.49
N CYS A 296 0.12 1.78 35.19
CA CYS A 296 0.51 0.51 34.61
C CYS A 296 2.05 0.45 34.45
N PRO A 297 2.79 -0.23 35.35
CA PRO A 297 4.25 -0.12 35.41
C PRO A 297 4.98 -0.96 34.35
N SER A 298 4.29 -1.89 33.69
CA SER A 298 4.87 -2.77 32.68
C SER A 298 3.81 -3.24 31.68
N VAL A 299 4.22 -3.58 30.45
CA VAL A 299 3.29 -4.07 29.41
C VAL A 299 2.57 -5.34 29.86
N GLN A 300 3.24 -6.16 30.67
CA GLN A 300 2.69 -7.38 31.27
C GLN A 300 1.56 -7.10 32.28
N ALA A 301 1.48 -5.88 32.82
CA ALA A 301 0.45 -5.45 33.76
C ALA A 301 -0.77 -4.82 33.07
N ILE A 302 -0.84 -4.86 31.73
CA ILE A 302 -2.01 -4.38 30.99
C ILE A 302 -3.11 -5.45 31.05
N ASP A 303 -4.22 -5.14 31.71
CA ASP A 303 -5.40 -6.01 31.77
C ASP A 303 -6.72 -5.23 31.62
N ARG A 304 -7.85 -5.92 31.76
CA ARG A 304 -9.20 -5.33 31.57
C ARG A 304 -9.58 -4.28 32.62
N THR A 305 -8.90 -4.21 33.76
CA THR A 305 -9.17 -3.22 34.81
C THR A 305 -8.78 -1.80 34.39
N LEU A 306 -7.89 -1.66 33.40
CA LEU A 306 -7.45 -0.37 32.84
C LEU A 306 -8.45 0.23 31.85
N VAL A 307 -9.55 -0.46 31.53
CA VAL A 307 -10.51 -0.04 30.52
C VAL A 307 -11.92 0.01 31.12
N TRP A 308 -12.49 1.20 31.19
CA TRP A 308 -13.90 1.36 31.53
C TRP A 308 -14.76 1.16 30.28
N ARG A 309 -15.77 0.27 30.34
CA ARG A 309 -16.80 0.17 29.31
C ARG A 309 -17.98 1.03 29.72
N ALA A 310 -18.22 2.11 28.97
CA ALA A 310 -19.47 2.83 29.06
C ALA A 310 -20.62 1.92 28.59
N GLN A 311 -21.50 1.50 29.51
CA GLN A 311 -22.82 1.02 29.12
C GLN A 311 -23.64 2.25 28.74
N TRP A 312 -23.80 2.51 27.45
CA TRP A 312 -24.74 3.52 26.99
C TRP A 312 -26.15 2.94 27.12
N GLU A 313 -26.75 3.07 28.30
CA GLU A 313 -28.18 2.92 28.45
C GLU A 313 -28.86 4.13 27.81
N ALA A 314 -29.32 3.98 26.57
CA ALA A 314 -30.34 4.87 26.01
C ALA A 314 -31.67 4.61 26.74
N SER A 315 -31.76 5.03 28.00
CA SER A 315 -32.94 4.87 28.86
C SER A 315 -33.50 6.26 29.19
N LYS A 316 -34.53 6.66 28.43
CA LYS A 316 -35.62 7.59 28.77
C LYS A 316 -35.27 8.90 29.50
N MET A 317 -35.29 10.00 28.74
CA MET A 317 -35.94 11.26 29.15
C MET A 317 -36.64 11.86 27.93
#